data_AF-A0A2D7JNJ8-F1
#
_entry.id   AF-A0A2D7JNJ8-F1
#
_cell.length_a   1.000
_cell.length_b   1.000
_cell.length_c   1.000
_cell.angle_alpha   90.00
_cell.angle_beta   90.00
_cell.angle_gamma   90.00
#
_symmetry.space_group_name_H-M   'P 1'
#
loop_
_entity.id
_entity.type
_entity.pdbx_description
1 polymer ?
#
loop_
_entity_poly.entity_id
_entity_poly.type
_entity_poly.pdbx_seq_one_letter_code
_entity_poly.pdbx_strand_id
1 'polypeptide(L)'
;MGKQADIHVKILTASSTDELMGVYDGWADAYEQELLEEWGYTSPQKAMQLISDMMTLQGMRALDAGCGTGLVGALLKEAGAASLTGIDYSPGMLAKAEAKQV
;
A
#
# COMPACT_ATOMS: atom_id res chain seq x y z
N MET A 1 -12.62 17.28 14.63
CA MET A 1 -12.76 16.19 13.64
C MET A 1 -11.77 15.10 14.04
N GLY A 2 -12.08 13.82 13.82
CA GLY A 2 -11.14 12.74 14.13
C GLY A 2 -9.97 12.73 13.15
N LYS A 3 -8.80 12.17 13.56
CA LYS A 3 -7.59 12.10 12.72
C LYS A 3 -7.84 11.58 11.30
N GLN A 4 -8.74 10.60 11.16
CA GLN A 4 -9.16 10.04 9.87
C GLN A 4 -9.80 11.09 8.94
N ALA A 5 -10.64 11.98 9.48
CA ALA A 5 -11.25 13.03 8.68
C ALA A 5 -10.21 14.06 8.21
N ASP A 6 -9.18 14.32 9.02
CA ASP A 6 -8.15 15.30 8.69
C ASP A 6 -7.19 14.79 7.60
N ILE A 7 -6.79 13.51 7.62
CA ILE A 7 -5.96 12.95 6.54
C ILE A 7 -6.73 12.89 5.22
N HIS A 8 -8.02 12.50 5.25
CA HIS A 8 -8.86 12.46 4.05
C HIS A 8 -9.04 13.84 3.43
N VAL A 9 -9.27 14.88 4.26
CA VAL A 9 -9.36 16.25 3.75
C VAL A 9 -8.07 16.63 3.05
N LYS A 10 -6.90 16.43 3.68
CA LYS A 10 -5.60 16.77 3.08
C LYS A 10 -5.37 16.06 1.74
N ILE A 11 -5.68 14.77 1.66
CA ILE A 11 -5.54 13.99 0.42
C ILE A 11 -6.48 14.51 -0.67
N LEU A 12 -7.76 14.73 -0.34
CA LEU A 12 -8.78 15.14 -1.31
C LEU A 12 -8.67 16.60 -1.75
N THR A 13 -7.99 17.45 -0.97
CA THR A 13 -7.79 18.87 -1.28
C THR A 13 -6.39 19.20 -1.81
N ALA A 14 -5.50 18.21 -1.94
CA ALA A 14 -4.17 18.44 -2.48
C ALA A 14 -4.25 18.98 -3.91
N SER A 15 -3.49 20.04 -4.18
CA SER A 15 -3.53 20.80 -5.44
C SER A 15 -2.41 20.43 -6.42
N SER A 16 -1.46 19.60 -5.98
CA SER A 16 -0.31 19.14 -6.77
C SER A 16 0.14 17.74 -6.33
N THR A 17 0.90 17.07 -7.21
CA THR A 17 1.52 15.78 -6.88
C THR A 17 2.48 15.90 -5.70
N ASP A 18 3.27 16.98 -5.63
CA ASP A 18 4.23 17.20 -4.53
C ASP A 18 3.54 17.36 -3.17
N GLU A 19 2.42 18.08 -3.14
CA GLU A 19 1.60 18.22 -1.93
C GLU A 19 1.02 16.87 -1.49
N LEU A 20 0.48 16.09 -2.45
CA LEU A 20 -0.06 14.76 -2.18
C LEU A 20 1.02 13.80 -1.65
N MET A 21 2.22 13.82 -2.26
CA MET A 21 3.36 13.03 -1.79
C MET A 21 3.76 13.40 -0.37
N GLY A 22 3.84 14.69 -0.05
CA GLY A 22 4.18 15.15 1.30
C GLY A 22 3.18 14.70 2.37
N VAL A 23 1.88 14.63 2.02
CA VAL A 23 0.85 14.09 2.93
C VAL A 23 1.09 12.61 3.21
N TYR A 24 1.39 11.80 2.19
CA TYR A 24 1.67 10.38 2.37
C TYR A 24 3.01 10.13 3.09
N ASP A 25 4.07 10.85 2.75
CA ASP A 25 5.37 10.74 3.43
C ASP A 25 5.24 10.98 4.94
N GLY A 26 4.53 12.03 5.33
CA GLY A 26 4.29 12.35 6.75
C GLY A 26 3.39 11.34 7.47
N TRP A 27 2.63 10.53 6.72
CA TRP A 27 1.71 9.53 7.27
C TRP A 27 2.30 8.10 7.27
N ALA A 28 3.37 7.84 6.51
CA ALA A 28 3.92 6.51 6.28
C ALA A 28 4.24 5.71 7.57
N ASP A 29 4.69 6.39 8.64
CA ASP A 29 4.99 5.73 9.93
C ASP A 29 3.75 5.22 10.65
N ALA A 30 2.64 5.96 10.58
CA ALA A 30 1.38 5.62 11.25
C ALA A 30 0.40 4.88 10.31
N TYR A 31 0.71 4.85 9.01
CA TYR A 31 -0.20 4.37 7.96
C TYR A 31 -0.79 3.00 8.29
N GLU A 32 0.04 1.99 8.51
CA GLU A 32 -0.48 0.63 8.75
C GLU A 32 -1.22 0.49 10.07
N GLN A 33 -0.75 1.15 11.13
CA GLN A 33 -1.41 1.09 12.43
C GLN A 33 -2.82 1.71 12.36
N GLU A 34 -2.93 2.92 11.82
CA GLU A 34 -4.21 3.61 11.70
C GLU A 34 -5.12 2.89 10.67
N LEU A 35 -4.58 2.44 9.54
CA LEU A 35 -5.37 1.84 8.47
C LEU A 35 -5.82 0.40 8.82
N LEU A 36 -4.93 -0.45 9.30
CA LEU A 36 -5.23 -1.86 9.58
C LEU A 36 -5.91 -2.06 10.94
N GLU A 37 -5.39 -1.45 12.00
CA GLU A 37 -5.86 -1.71 13.36
C GLU A 37 -7.02 -0.80 13.76
N GLU A 38 -6.93 0.50 13.47
CA GLU A 38 -7.97 1.45 13.88
C GLU A 38 -9.16 1.48 12.92
N TRP A 39 -8.92 1.37 11.60
CA TRP A 39 -9.96 1.49 10.59
C TRP A 39 -10.39 0.15 9.98
N GLY A 40 -9.70 -0.95 10.32
CA GLY A 40 -10.07 -2.30 9.89
C GLY A 40 -9.96 -2.52 8.38
N TYR A 41 -8.95 -1.93 7.74
CA TYR A 41 -8.78 -2.01 6.30
C TYR A 41 -8.43 -3.43 5.83
N THR A 42 -9.36 -4.08 5.13
CA THR A 42 -9.22 -5.47 4.66
C THR A 42 -9.03 -5.61 3.14
N SER A 43 -8.86 -4.49 2.42
CA SER A 43 -8.82 -4.50 0.95
C SER A 43 -7.68 -5.32 0.36
N PRO A 44 -6.43 -5.32 0.91
CA PRO A 44 -5.34 -6.12 0.36
C PRO A 44 -5.67 -7.61 0.37
N GLN A 45 -6.21 -8.12 1.48
CA GLN A 45 -6.60 -9.52 1.62
C GLN A 45 -7.75 -9.87 0.67
N LYS A 46 -8.73 -8.96 0.53
CA LYS A 46 -9.87 -9.18 -0.37
C LYS A 46 -9.44 -9.21 -1.84
N ALA A 47 -8.54 -8.32 -2.26
CA ALA A 47 -7.97 -8.31 -3.59
C ALA A 47 -7.23 -9.62 -3.89
N MET A 48 -6.43 -10.10 -2.94
CA MET A 48 -5.67 -11.34 -3.09
C MET A 48 -6.53 -12.59 -3.12
N GLN A 49 -7.65 -12.61 -2.38
CA GLN A 49 -8.64 -13.68 -2.50
C GLN A 49 -9.20 -13.74 -3.92
N LEU A 50 -9.62 -12.59 -4.47
CA LEU A 50 -10.18 -12.53 -5.82
C LEU A 50 -9.16 -12.94 -6.90
N ILE A 51 -7.90 -12.54 -6.75
CA ILE A 51 -6.83 -12.95 -7.67
C ILE A 51 -6.61 -14.46 -7.59
N SER A 52 -6.52 -15.01 -6.38
CA SER A 52 -6.26 -16.44 -6.16
C SER A 52 -7.41 -17.34 -6.64
N ASP A 53 -8.65 -16.85 -6.60
CA ASP A 53 -9.81 -17.55 -7.14
C ASP A 53 -9.77 -17.67 -8.68
N MET A 54 -9.02 -16.79 -9.34
CA MET A 54 -8.97 -16.66 -10.80
C MET A 54 -7.68 -17.22 -11.43
N MET A 55 -6.56 -17.20 -10.70
CA MET A 55 -5.27 -17.66 -11.20
C MET A 55 -4.32 -18.12 -10.11
N THR A 56 -3.35 -18.97 -10.48
CA THR A 56 -2.19 -19.28 -9.65
C THR A 56 -1.11 -18.21 -9.82
N LEU A 57 -0.55 -17.75 -8.71
CA LEU A 57 0.52 -16.74 -8.69
C LEU A 57 1.92 -17.37 -8.69
N GLN A 58 2.03 -18.69 -8.53
CA GLN A 58 3.31 -19.40 -8.49
C GLN A 58 4.09 -19.15 -9.79
N GLY A 59 5.29 -18.57 -9.67
CA GLY A 59 6.15 -18.32 -10.82
C GLY A 59 5.85 -17.01 -11.59
N MET A 60 4.84 -16.25 -11.18
CA MET A 60 4.43 -15.02 -11.87
C MET A 60 5.33 -13.83 -11.54
N ARG A 61 5.37 -12.86 -12.45
CA ARG A 61 6.03 -11.56 -12.24
C ARG A 61 4.94 -10.51 -12.04
N ALA A 62 4.99 -9.75 -10.96
CA ALA A 62 3.98 -8.76 -10.61
C ALA A 62 4.56 -7.34 -10.55
N LEU A 63 3.75 -6.37 -10.99
CA LEU A 63 3.95 -4.94 -10.76
C LEU A 63 2.83 -4.45 -9.83
N ASP A 64 3.20 -3.90 -8.69
CA ASP A 64 2.28 -3.23 -7.77
C ASP A 64 2.43 -1.72 -7.94
N ALA A 65 1.46 -1.11 -8.65
CA ALA A 65 1.51 0.29 -9.02
C ALA A 65 0.73 1.16 -8.03
N GLY A 66 1.44 2.00 -7.27
CA GLY A 66 0.94 2.63 -6.06
C GLY A 66 1.02 1.67 -4.87
N CYS A 67 2.19 1.03 -4.69
CA CYS A 67 2.35 -0.06 -3.72
C CYS A 67 2.26 0.39 -2.25
N GLY A 68 2.34 1.70 -1.98
CA GLY A 68 2.35 2.24 -0.63
C GLY A 68 3.41 1.57 0.24
N THR A 69 3.01 1.16 1.45
CA THR A 69 3.89 0.45 2.40
C THR A 69 4.13 -1.03 2.06
N GLY A 70 3.65 -1.51 0.91
CA GLY A 70 3.92 -2.86 0.40
C GLY A 70 2.94 -3.95 0.87
N LEU A 71 1.76 -3.59 1.37
CA LEU A 71 0.79 -4.57 1.91
C LEU A 71 0.34 -5.62 0.88
N VAL A 72 0.06 -5.21 -0.36
CA VAL A 72 -0.31 -6.15 -1.44
C VAL A 72 0.90 -6.93 -1.90
N GLY A 73 2.05 -6.27 -2.04
CA GLY A 73 3.34 -6.90 -2.34
C GLY A 73 3.69 -8.07 -1.41
N ALA A 74 3.49 -7.92 -0.10
CA ALA A 74 3.70 -8.98 0.87
C ALA A 74 2.82 -10.21 0.60
N LEU A 75 1.53 -9.99 0.34
CA LEU A 75 0.61 -11.07 0.03
C LEU A 75 0.91 -11.75 -1.32
N LEU A 76 1.34 -10.98 -2.34
CA LEU A 76 1.78 -11.53 -3.63
C LEU A 76 3.01 -12.44 -3.47
N LYS A 77 3.96 -12.02 -2.63
CA LYS A 77 5.16 -12.81 -2.29
C LYS A 77 4.79 -14.09 -1.54
N GLU A 78 3.91 -14.00 -0.55
CA GLU A 78 3.37 -15.17 0.18
C GLU A 78 2.64 -16.16 -0.75
N ALA A 79 1.93 -15.65 -1.75
CA ALA A 79 1.23 -16.47 -2.74
C ALA A 79 2.13 -17.08 -3.83
N GLY A 80 3.45 -16.86 -3.77
CA GLY A 80 4.43 -17.55 -4.62
C GLY A 80 4.84 -16.81 -5.90
N ALA A 81 4.57 -15.51 -6.00
CA ALA A 81 5.10 -14.70 -7.10
C ALA A 81 6.63 -14.80 -7.17
N ALA A 82 7.17 -15.04 -8.37
CA ALA A 82 8.61 -15.20 -8.59
C ALA A 82 9.38 -13.87 -8.53
N SER A 83 8.75 -12.77 -8.91
CA SER A 83 9.35 -11.44 -8.78
C SER A 83 8.27 -10.39 -8.60
N LEU A 84 8.55 -9.40 -7.76
CA LEU A 84 7.69 -8.26 -7.52
C LEU A 84 8.45 -6.96 -7.86
N THR A 85 7.74 -6.00 -8.42
CA THR A 85 8.21 -4.63 -8.57
C THR A 85 7.13 -3.72 -7.99
N GLY A 86 7.45 -3.01 -6.91
CA GLY A 86 6.61 -1.95 -6.37
C GLY A 86 7.02 -0.61 -6.95
N ILE A 87 6.05 0.23 -7.30
CA ILE A 87 6.27 1.64 -7.58
C ILE A 87 5.33 2.49 -6.73
N ASP A 88 5.84 3.55 -6.15
CA ASP A 88 5.06 4.56 -5.44
C ASP A 88 5.75 5.92 -5.59
N TYR A 89 4.97 6.98 -5.46
CA TYR A 89 5.50 8.34 -5.52
C TYR A 89 6.10 8.77 -4.18
N SER A 90 5.65 8.19 -3.06
CA SER A 90 6.14 8.53 -1.72
C SER A 90 7.40 7.74 -1.34
N PRO A 91 8.56 8.41 -1.17
CA PRO A 91 9.77 7.74 -0.68
C PRO A 91 9.58 7.16 0.73
N GLY A 92 8.79 7.80 1.59
CA GLY A 92 8.47 7.29 2.92
C GLY A 92 7.72 5.95 2.87
N MET A 93 6.76 5.84 1.96
CA MET A 93 6.04 4.58 1.71
C MET A 93 6.96 3.49 1.15
N LEU A 94 7.80 3.83 0.16
CA LEU A 94 8.77 2.88 -0.41
C LEU A 94 9.75 2.36 0.65
N ALA A 95 10.26 3.22 1.54
CA ALA A 95 11.14 2.78 2.62
C ALA A 95 10.46 1.76 3.56
N LYS A 96 9.14 1.87 3.77
CA LYS A 96 8.35 0.88 4.54
C LYS A 96 8.16 -0.44 3.79
N ALA A 97 8.00 -0.40 2.48
CA ALA A 97 7.93 -1.59 1.63
C ALA A 97 9.29 -2.33 1.59
N GLU A 98 10.38 -1.59 1.36
CA GLU A 98 11.75 -2.12 1.34
C GLU A 98 12.13 -2.76 2.68
N ALA A 99 11.75 -2.15 3.81
CA ALA A 99 11.98 -2.73 5.14
C ALA A 99 11.26 -4.08 5.35
N LYS A 100 10.14 -4.31 4.65
CA LYS A 100 9.44 -5.61 4.60
C LYS A 100 9.98 -6.55 3.51
N GLN A 101 10.96 -6.11 2.73
CA GLN A 101 11.57 -6.84 1.62
C GLN A 101 10.57 -7.19 0.51
N VAL A 102 9.69 -6.24 0.17
CA VAL A 102 8.66 -6.36 -0.87
C VAL A 102 8.65 -5.12 -1.76
#